data_AF-A0A1C5MSU2-F1
#
_entry.id   AF-A0A1C5MSU2-F1
#
_cell.length_a   1.000
_cell.length_b   1.000
_cell.length_c   1.000
_cell.angle_alpha   90.00
_cell.angle_beta   90.00
_cell.angle_gamma   90.00
#
_symmetry.space_group_name_H-M   'P 1'
#
loop_
_entity.id
_entity.type
_entity.pdbx_description
1 polymer ?
#
loop_
_entity_poly.entity_id
_entity_poly.type
_entity_poly.pdbx_seq_one_letter_code
_entity_poly.pdbx_strand_id
1 'polypeptide(L)'
;MLLNNKFVNENYIYPEQYVPFSANLKNKKYIDNWLARNYKALFTKFSRNDDKITKKGYSKRDVLHETIIRIYINKTKYKNQEDCDNQLNNFFHIKIK
;
A
#
# COMPACT_ATOMS: atom_id res chain seq x y z
N MET A 1 13.13 -4.75 -46.07
CA MET A 1 13.36 -4.62 -44.62
C MET A 1 12.36 -3.62 -44.07
N LEU A 2 11.35 -4.08 -43.33
CA LEU A 2 10.38 -3.23 -42.65
C LEU A 2 10.61 -3.38 -41.15
N LEU A 3 11.31 -2.43 -40.56
CA LEU A 3 11.33 -2.20 -39.11
C LEU A 3 10.07 -1.40 -38.79
N ASN A 4 9.09 -2.00 -38.09
CA ASN A 4 8.11 -1.31 -37.23
C ASN A 4 7.11 -2.31 -36.62
N ASN A 5 7.59 -3.25 -35.81
CA ASN A 5 6.69 -4.03 -34.95
C ASN A 5 6.62 -3.37 -33.57
N LYS A 6 5.83 -2.30 -33.46
CA LYS A 6 5.29 -1.89 -32.16
C LYS A 6 4.12 -2.82 -31.86
N PHE A 7 4.29 -3.70 -30.87
CA PHE A 7 3.18 -4.47 -30.30
C PHE A 7 2.25 -3.50 -29.58
N VAL A 8 1.26 -2.96 -30.28
CA VAL A 8 0.20 -2.16 -29.67
C VAL A 8 -0.88 -3.13 -29.21
N ASN A 9 -1.01 -3.33 -27.90
CA ASN A 9 -2.10 -4.11 -27.34
C ASN A 9 -3.40 -3.29 -27.48
N GLU A 10 -4.26 -3.71 -28.39
CA GLU A 10 -5.51 -3.04 -28.80
C GLU A 10 -6.58 -2.97 -27.69
N ASN A 11 -6.34 -3.62 -26.54
CA ASN A 11 -7.25 -3.62 -25.39
C ASN A 11 -7.11 -2.41 -24.45
N TYR A 12 -6.20 -1.47 -24.71
CA TYR A 12 -6.05 -0.25 -23.91
C TYR A 12 -6.84 0.93 -24.51
N ILE A 13 -8.13 0.74 -24.80
CA ILE A 13 -9.05 1.83 -25.15
C ILE A 13 -9.89 2.18 -23.92
N TYR A 14 -9.22 2.53 -22.84
CA TYR A 14 -9.79 3.48 -21.88
C TYR A 14 -8.71 4.53 -21.67
N PRO A 15 -8.98 5.82 -21.89
CA PRO A 15 -8.07 6.84 -21.40
C PRO A 15 -8.01 6.62 -19.89
N GLU A 16 -6.90 6.06 -19.42
CA GLU A 16 -6.64 5.88 -18.00
C GLU A 16 -6.74 7.28 -17.41
N GLN A 17 -7.87 7.59 -16.78
CA GLN A 17 -8.06 8.88 -16.14
C GLN A 17 -7.02 8.91 -15.02
N TYR A 18 -5.90 9.58 -15.31
CA TYR A 18 -4.90 9.87 -14.31
C TYR A 18 -5.55 10.79 -13.28
N VAL A 19 -6.10 10.18 -12.23
CA VAL A 19 -6.60 10.91 -11.07
C VAL A 19 -5.35 11.41 -10.36
N PRO A 20 -5.07 12.73 -10.35
CA PRO A 20 -3.90 13.24 -9.67
C PRO A 20 -4.02 12.83 -8.21
N PHE A 21 -3.04 12.05 -7.76
CA PHE A 21 -2.94 11.62 -6.36
C PHE A 21 -2.86 12.88 -5.50
N SER A 22 -3.94 13.18 -4.77
CA SER A 22 -3.85 14.10 -3.64
C SER A 22 -3.53 13.25 -2.42
N ALA A 23 -2.27 13.28 -2.01
CA ALA A 23 -1.89 12.74 -0.70
C ALA A 23 -2.83 13.34 0.34
N ASN A 24 -3.46 12.52 1.18
CA ASN A 24 -4.17 13.04 2.34
C ASN A 24 -3.14 13.57 3.34
N LEU A 25 -2.66 14.79 3.10
CA LEU A 25 -1.58 15.46 3.84
C LEU A 25 -1.90 15.52 5.35
N LYS A 26 -3.19 15.59 5.70
CA LYS A 26 -3.65 15.60 7.09
C LYS A 26 -3.42 14.24 7.76
N ASN A 27 -3.72 13.15 7.07
CA ASN A 27 -3.48 11.80 7.58
C ASN A 27 -2.00 11.41 7.57
N LYS A 28 -1.20 11.99 6.66
CA LYS A 28 0.22 11.65 6.48
C LYS A 28 0.95 11.62 7.82
N LYS A 29 0.82 12.67 8.64
CA LYS A 29 1.46 12.74 9.96
C LYS A 29 1.08 11.58 10.87
N TYR A 30 -0.20 11.21 10.92
CA TYR A 30 -0.67 10.13 11.79
C TYR A 30 -0.18 8.75 11.33
N ILE A 31 -0.20 8.52 10.01
CA ILE A 31 0.31 7.29 9.38
C ILE A 31 1.82 7.18 9.58
N ASP A 32 2.59 8.26 9.35
CA ASP A 32 4.04 8.31 9.52
C ASP A 32 4.41 7.95 10.98
N ASN A 33 3.74 8.57 11.96
CA ASN A 33 3.93 8.29 13.38
C ASN A 33 3.63 6.83 13.73
N TRP A 34 2.55 6.27 13.19
CA TRP A 34 2.17 4.89 13.44
C TRP A 34 3.14 3.91 12.80
N LEU A 35 3.58 4.16 11.56
CA LEU A 35 4.57 3.34 10.86
C LEU A 35 5.91 3.33 11.57
N ALA A 36 6.39 4.48 12.04
CA ALA A 36 7.65 4.55 12.78
C ALA A 36 7.67 3.62 14.01
N ARG A 37 6.52 3.46 14.69
CA ARG A 37 6.37 2.55 15.85
C ARG A 37 6.20 1.09 15.43
N ASN A 38 5.47 0.83 14.35
CA ASN A 38 4.96 -0.51 14.03
C ASN A 38 5.67 -1.21 12.86
N TYR A 39 6.55 -0.52 12.12
CA TYR A 39 7.17 -1.05 10.90
C TYR A 39 7.89 -2.39 11.13
N LYS A 40 8.65 -2.52 12.22
CA LYS A 40 9.38 -3.76 12.55
C LYS A 40 8.42 -4.93 12.79
N ALA A 41 7.30 -4.68 13.47
CA ALA A 41 6.27 -5.69 13.73
C ALA A 41 5.57 -6.10 12.44
N LEU A 42 5.24 -5.13 11.57
CA LEU A 42 4.68 -5.39 10.24
C LEU A 42 5.64 -6.22 9.39
N PHE A 43 6.89 -5.79 9.26
CA PHE A 43 7.91 -6.49 8.48
C PHE A 43 8.05 -7.96 8.93
N THR A 44 8.10 -8.19 10.23
CA THR A 44 8.16 -9.55 10.80
C THR A 44 6.91 -10.37 10.48
N LYS A 45 5.72 -9.75 10.57
CA LYS A 45 4.44 -10.41 10.27
C LYS A 45 4.31 -10.79 8.79
N PHE A 46 4.63 -9.86 7.89
CA PHE A 46 4.63 -10.13 6.44
C PHE A 46 5.66 -11.18 6.07
N SER A 47 6.81 -11.23 6.78
CA SER A 47 7.83 -12.27 6.58
C SER A 47 7.33 -13.67 6.99
N ARG A 48 6.40 -13.80 7.94
CA ARG A 48 5.86 -15.10 8.36
C ARG A 48 4.82 -15.68 7.40
N ASN A 49 4.26 -14.86 6.51
CA ASN A 49 3.29 -15.28 5.51
C ASN A 49 3.92 -15.61 4.15
N ASP A 50 5.26 -15.75 4.07
CA ASP A 50 6.03 -15.93 2.82
C ASP A 50 5.46 -17.07 1.95
N ASP A 51 5.12 -18.21 2.55
CA ASP A 51 4.59 -19.38 1.83
C ASP A 51 3.20 -19.18 1.20
N LYS A 52 2.48 -18.12 1.61
CA LYS A 52 1.14 -17.79 1.10
C LYS A 52 1.13 -16.63 0.10
N ILE A 53 2.29 -16.02 -0.19
CA ILE A 53 2.39 -14.98 -1.22
C ILE A 53 2.41 -15.69 -2.58
N THR A 54 1.21 -16.02 -3.07
CA THR A 54 0.97 -16.85 -4.27
C THR A 54 1.27 -16.15 -5.59
N LYS A 55 1.66 -14.87 -5.60
CA LYS A 55 2.03 -14.15 -6.84
C LYS A 55 3.50 -14.38 -7.17
N LYS A 56 3.77 -15.22 -8.18
CA LYS A 56 5.09 -15.36 -8.82
C LYS A 56 5.69 -13.97 -9.08
N GLY A 57 6.86 -13.69 -8.49
CA GLY A 57 7.64 -12.47 -8.74
C GLY A 57 7.47 -11.32 -7.74
N TYR A 58 6.59 -11.43 -6.74
CA TYR A 58 6.50 -10.42 -5.66
C TYR A 58 7.31 -10.87 -4.44
N SER A 59 8.21 -10.01 -3.96
CA SER A 59 8.86 -10.23 -2.67
C SER A 59 7.96 -9.76 -1.53
N LYS A 60 8.20 -10.29 -0.32
CA LYS A 60 7.56 -9.80 0.91
C LYS A 60 7.66 -8.29 1.13
N ARG A 61 8.76 -7.67 0.66
CA ARG A 61 8.95 -6.22 0.73
C ARG A 61 8.00 -5.49 -0.22
N ASP A 62 7.78 -6.03 -1.41
CA ASP A 62 6.89 -5.43 -2.40
C ASP A 62 5.44 -5.44 -1.90
N VAL A 63 5.00 -6.55 -1.31
CA VAL A 63 3.65 -6.66 -0.73
C VAL A 63 3.46 -5.70 0.45
N LEU A 64 4.47 -5.58 1.32
CA LEU A 64 4.45 -4.62 2.42
C LEU A 64 4.36 -3.17 1.90
N HIS A 65 5.20 -2.80 0.92
CA HIS A 65 5.20 -1.45 0.35
C HIS A 65 3.90 -1.12 -0.38
N GLU A 66 3.36 -2.04 -1.19
CA GLU A 66 2.03 -1.93 -1.79
C GLU A 66 0.96 -1.65 -0.72
N THR A 67 1.01 -2.40 0.38
CA THR A 67 0.01 -2.24 1.46
C THR A 67 0.15 -0.88 2.13
N ILE A 68 1.38 -0.42 2.40
CA ILE A 68 1.64 0.91 2.97
C ILE A 68 1.12 2.01 2.03
N ILE A 69 1.43 1.91 0.73
CA ILE A 69 0.96 2.86 -0.29
C ILE A 69 -0.57 2.93 -0.29
N ARG A 70 -1.26 1.79 -0.19
CA ARG A 70 -2.73 1.75 -0.10
C ARG A 70 -3.28 2.49 1.13
N ILE A 71 -2.56 2.50 2.26
CA ILE A 71 -2.98 3.30 3.43
C ILE A 71 -2.95 4.79 3.09
N TYR A 72 -1.88 5.28 2.44
CA TYR A 72 -1.77 6.69 2.07
C TYR A 72 -2.76 7.12 0.98
N ILE A 73 -3.16 6.20 0.12
CA ILE A 73 -4.18 6.42 -0.92
C ILE A 73 -5.60 6.33 -0.34
N ASN A 74 -5.77 5.69 0.82
CA ASN A 74 -7.08 5.51 1.40
C ASN A 74 -7.74 6.87 1.70
N LYS A 75 -8.96 7.07 1.18
CA LYS A 75 -9.77 8.28 1.36
C LYS A 75 -10.34 8.44 2.78
N THR A 76 -10.13 7.46 3.64
CA THR A 76 -10.44 7.55 5.07
C THR A 76 -9.83 8.82 5.65
N LYS A 77 -10.56 9.55 6.49
CA LYS A 77 -10.05 10.75 7.18
C LYS A 77 -9.96 10.43 8.65
N TYR A 78 -8.75 10.47 9.21
CA TYR A 78 -8.56 10.27 10.63
C TYR A 78 -8.90 11.54 11.39
N LYS A 79 -9.66 11.39 12.49
CA LYS A 79 -10.01 12.52 13.36
C LYS A 79 -8.83 12.99 14.20
N ASN A 80 -8.04 12.04 14.69
CA ASN A 80 -6.85 12.25 15.53
C ASN A 80 -5.90 11.05 15.40
N GLN A 81 -4.78 11.06 16.13
CA GLN A 81 -3.80 9.97 16.10
C GLN A 81 -4.38 8.65 16.63
N GLU A 82 -5.23 8.69 17.65
CA GLU A 82 -5.81 7.49 18.28
C GLU A 82 -6.78 6.77 17.34
N ASP A 83 -7.59 7.51 16.59
CA ASP A 83 -8.48 7.01 15.54
C ASP A 83 -7.68 6.30 14.42
N CYS A 84 -6.55 6.90 14.02
CA CYS A 84 -5.61 6.28 13.08
C CYS A 84 -5.01 5.00 13.65
N ASP A 85 -4.52 5.03 14.89
CA ASP A 85 -3.91 3.88 15.55
C ASP A 85 -4.90 2.72 15.69
N ASN A 86 -6.12 2.99 16.15
CA ASN A 86 -7.18 1.98 16.29
C ASN A 86 -7.52 1.33 14.95
N GLN A 87 -7.72 2.13 13.91
CA GLN A 87 -8.08 1.59 12.60
C GLN A 87 -6.94 0.77 11.98
N LEU A 88 -5.70 1.26 12.04
CA LEU A 88 -4.54 0.55 11.50
C LEU A 88 -4.19 -0.69 12.33
N ASN A 89 -4.28 -0.62 13.66
CA ASN A 89 -4.07 -1.78 14.53
C ASN A 89 -5.11 -2.87 14.25
N ASN A 90 -6.37 -2.50 14.05
CA ASN A 90 -7.43 -3.44 13.67
C ASN A 90 -7.18 -4.04 12.29
N PHE A 91 -6.85 -3.22 11.29
CA PHE A 91 -6.60 -3.66 9.92
C PHE A 91 -5.40 -4.61 9.83
N PHE A 92 -4.31 -4.30 10.54
CA PHE A 92 -3.11 -5.12 10.57
C PHE A 92 -3.10 -6.16 11.67
N HIS A 93 -4.16 -6.29 12.47
CA HIS A 93 -4.22 -7.10 13.69
C HIS A 93 -2.93 -6.99 14.52
N ILE A 94 -2.52 -5.76 14.82
CA ILE A 94 -1.40 -5.47 15.72
C ILE A 94 -1.92 -5.53 17.15
N LYS A 95 -1.33 -6.39 17.98
CA LYS A 95 -1.61 -6.40 19.42
C LYS A 95 -0.93 -5.18 20.04
N ILE A 96 -1.73 -4.27 20.59
CA ILE A 96 -1.24 -3.20 21.46
C ILE A 96 -0.68 -3.91 22.71
N LYS A 97 0.61 -3.70 23.00
CA LYS A 97 1.25 -4.21 24.20
C LYS A 97 0.96 -3.29 25.38
#